data_AF-A0A511V1P5-F1
#
_entry.id   AF-A0A511V1P5-F1
#
_cell.length_a   1.000
_cell.length_b   1.000
_cell.length_c   1.000
_cell.angle_alpha   90.00
_cell.angle_beta   90.00
_cell.angle_gamma   90.00
#
_symmetry.space_group_name_H-M   'P 1'
#
loop_
_entity.id
_entity.type
_entity.pdbx_description
1 polymer ?
#
loop_
_entity_poly.entity_id
_entity_poly.type
_entity_poly.pdbx_seq_one_letter_code
_entity_poly.pdbx_strand_id
1 'polypeptide(L)' 'MARRGIMSDELKEEIAKELGFYDTVKREGWGGIKARDAGNMVKRAIEIAEESMQKGRS' A
#
# COMPACT_ATOMS: atom_id res chain seq x y z
N MET A 1 8.12 -22.21 -0.34
CA MET A 1 7.79 -21.03 0.48
C MET A 1 7.41 -19.91 -0.46
N ALA A 2 6.15 -19.45 -0.44
CA ALA A 2 5.79 -18.25 -1.19
C ALA A 2 6.65 -17.09 -0.68
N ARG A 3 7.25 -16.31 -1.60
CA ARG A 3 8.04 -15.13 -1.23
C ARG A 3 7.11 -14.20 -0.45
N ARG A 4 7.36 -14.02 0.84
CA ARG A 4 6.55 -13.13 1.68
C ARG A 4 6.63 -11.74 1.06
N GLY A 5 5.50 -11.20 0.62
CA GLY A 5 5.44 -9.85 0.08
C GLY A 5 5.92 -8.85 1.13
N ILE A 6 6.52 -7.74 0.68
CA ILE A 6 6.99 -6.66 1.56
C ILE A 6 5.81 -6.02 2.32
N MET A 7 4.61 -6.02 1.70
CA MET A 7 3.37 -5.52 2.28
C MET A 7 2.34 -6.66 2.39
N SER A 8 1.57 -6.67 3.47
CA SER A 8 0.38 -7.53 3.57
C SER A 8 -0.70 -7.09 2.57
N ASP A 9 -1.62 -8.00 2.25
CA ASP A 9 -2.76 -7.68 1.37
C ASP A 9 -3.68 -6.64 2.00
N GLU A 10 -3.90 -6.73 3.31
CA GLU A 10 -4.66 -5.75 4.09
C GLU A 10 -4.07 -4.34 3.98
N LEU A 11 -2.75 -4.18 4.23
CA LEU A 11 -2.09 -2.87 4.13
C LEU A 11 -2.21 -2.28 2.71
N LYS A 12 -2.07 -3.13 1.70
CA LYS A 12 -2.24 -2.69 0.30
C LYS A 12 -3.66 -2.16 0.06
N GLU A 13 -4.69 -2.88 0.53
CA GLU A 13 -6.08 -2.43 0.40
C GLU A 13 -6.38 -1.14 1.16
N GLU A 14 -5.86 -0.98 2.39
CA GLU A 14 -6.03 0.23 3.19
C GLU A 14 -5.42 1.45 2.49
N ILE A 15 -4.18 1.33 2.01
CA ILE A 15 -3.51 2.40 1.27
C ILE A 15 -4.25 2.71 -0.03
N ALA A 16 -4.77 1.69 -0.72
CA ALA A 16 -5.56 1.90 -1.94
C ALA A 16 -6.86 2.67 -1.66
N LYS A 17 -7.50 2.45 -0.50
CA LYS A 17 -8.67 3.21 -0.06
C LYS A 17 -8.28 4.65 0.29
N GLU A 18 -7.21 4.84 1.04
CA GLU A 18 -6.70 6.16 1.43
C GLU A 18 -6.33 7.01 0.21
N LEU A 19 -5.69 6.41 -0.79
CA LEU A 19 -5.26 7.08 -2.02
C LEU A 19 -6.35 7.12 -3.11
N GLY A 20 -7.53 6.55 -2.85
CA GLY A 20 -8.71 6.68 -3.71
C GLY A 20 -8.68 5.86 -5.01
N PHE A 21 -7.85 4.81 -5.09
CA PHE A 21 -7.79 3.93 -6.28
C PHE A 21 -8.28 2.50 -6.02
N TYR A 22 -8.83 2.23 -4.83
CA TYR A 22 -9.34 0.91 -4.46
C TYR A 22 -10.38 0.36 -5.44
N ASP A 23 -11.25 1.20 -6.00
CA ASP A 23 -12.27 0.76 -6.96
C ASP A 23 -11.65 0.17 -8.23
N THR A 24 -10.53 0.72 -8.70
CA THR A 24 -9.76 0.18 -9.81
C THR A 24 -9.20 -1.19 -9.46
N VAL A 25 -8.62 -1.34 -8.26
CA VAL A 25 -8.12 -2.63 -7.77
C VAL A 25 -9.26 -3.66 -7.71
N LYS A 26 -10.44 -3.27 -7.25
CA LYS A 26 -11.58 -4.17 -7.12
C LYS A 26 -12.13 -4.63 -8.47
N ARG A 27 -12.11 -3.76 -9.48
CA ARG A 27 -12.64 -4.03 -10.82
C ARG A 27 -11.64 -4.73 -11.75
N GLU A 28 -10.38 -4.28 -11.72
CA GLU A 28 -9.35 -4.62 -12.71
C GLU A 28 -8.16 -5.37 -12.08
N GLY A 29 -8.15 -5.51 -10.76
CA GLY A 29 -7.03 -6.05 -10.02
C GLY A 29 -5.87 -5.05 -9.90
N TRP A 30 -4.81 -5.48 -9.23
CA TRP A 30 -3.59 -4.67 -9.05
C TRP A 30 -2.87 -4.34 -10.36
N GLY A 31 -3.12 -5.10 -11.43
CA GLY A 31 -2.57 -4.82 -12.76
C GLY A 31 -3.23 -3.65 -13.48
N GLY A 32 -4.42 -3.21 -13.04
CA GLY A 32 -5.16 -2.10 -13.66
C GLY A 32 -4.79 -0.71 -13.13
N ILE A 33 -3.99 -0.61 -12.07
CA ILE A 33 -3.61 0.68 -11.49
C ILE A 33 -2.55 1.38 -12.34
N LYS A 34 -2.52 2.71 -12.31
CA LYS A 34 -1.49 3.48 -13.02
C LYS A 34 -0.16 3.40 -12.28
N ALA A 35 0.95 3.59 -13.00
CA ALA A 35 2.27 3.68 -12.38
C ALA A 35 2.36 4.74 -11.27
N ARG A 36 1.61 5.84 -11.40
CA ARG A 36 1.50 6.88 -10.36
C ARG A 36 0.84 6.36 -9.08
N ASP A 37 -0.21 5.54 -9.20
CA ASP A 37 -0.94 4.98 -8.06
C ASP A 37 -0.03 4.01 -7.30
N ALA A 38 0.71 3.16 -8.02
CA ALA A 38 1.70 2.26 -7.44
C ALA A 38 2.83 3.03 -6.72
N GLY A 39 3.34 4.10 -7.33
CA GLY A 39 4.37 4.95 -6.73
C GLY A 39 3.89 5.65 -5.45
N ASN A 40 2.67 6.20 -5.47
CA ASN A 40 2.05 6.81 -4.29
C ASN A 40 1.80 5.77 -3.18
N MET A 41 1.39 4.55 -3.54
CA MET A 41 1.17 3.47 -2.57
C MET A 41 2.47 3.11 -1.85
N VAL A 42 3.57 2.95 -2.59
CA VAL A 42 4.88 2.65 -1.98
C VAL A 42 5.34 3.81 -1.09
N LYS A 43 5.18 5.05 -1.54
CA LYS A 43 5.50 6.23 -0.73
C LYS A 43 4.72 6.22 0.59
N ARG A 44 3.40 5.99 0.53
CA ARG A 44 2.56 5.95 1.72
C ARG A 44 2.93 4.81 2.67
N ALA A 45 3.28 3.65 2.14
CA ALA A 45 3.75 2.52 2.94
C ALA A 45 5.05 2.85 3.72
N ILE A 46 5.96 3.61 3.10
CA ILE A 46 7.19 4.08 3.76
C ILE A 46 6.85 5.07 4.88
N GLU A 47 5.97 6.04 4.63
CA GLU A 47 5.52 7.00 5.65
C GLU A 47 4.91 6.29 6.87
N ILE A 48 4.03 5.30 6.66
CA ILE A 48 3.44 4.49 7.74
C ILE A 48 4.52 3.73 8.52
N ALA A 49 5.53 3.20 7.84
CA ALA A 49 6.64 2.51 8.49
C ALA A 49 7.48 3.48 9.33
N GLU A 50 7.79 4.67 8.82
CA GLU A 50 8.50 5.72 9.54
C GLU A 50 7.73 6.18 10.79
N GLU A 51 6.42 6.44 10.65
CA GLU A 51 5.53 6.79 11.76
C GLU A 51 5.51 5.69 12.84
N SER A 52 5.44 4.42 12.43
CA SER A 52 5.43 3.27 13.34
C SER A 52 6.74 3.13 14.11
N MET A 53 7.87 3.34 13.43
CA MET A 53 9.20 3.34 14.05
C MET A 53 9.38 4.51 15.03
N GLN A 54 8.81 5.68 14.74
CA GLN A 54 8.84 6.82 15.65
C GLN A 54 7.99 6.56 16.91
N LYS A 55 6.79 6.00 16.75
CA LYS A 55 5.90 5.66 17.88
C LYS A 55 6.51 4.59 18.80
N GLY A 56 7.22 3.61 18.24
CA GLY A 56 7.90 2.57 19.02
C GLY A 56 9.18 3.01 19.76
N ARG A 57 9.63 4.26 19.58
CA ARG A 57 10.78 4.85 20.29
C ARG A 57 10.38 5.68 21.52
N SER A 58 9.08 5.88 21.75
CA SER A 58 8.53 6.54 22.95
C SER A 58 8.34 5.57 24.09
#